data_AF-A0A1W5CS27-F1
#
_entry.id   AF-A0A1W5CS27-F1
#
_cell.length_a   1.000
_cell.length_b   1.000
_cell.length_c   1.000
_cell.angle_alpha   90.00
_cell.angle_beta   90.00
_cell.angle_gamma   90.00
#
_symmetry.space_group_name_H-M   'P 1'
#
loop_
_entity.id
_entity.type
_entity.pdbx_description
1 polymer ?
#
loop_
_entity_poly.entity_id
_entity_poly.type
_entity_poly.pdbx_seq_one_letter_code
_entity_poly.pdbx_strand_id
1 'polypeptide(L)'
;MADKAVALKEEGNKRFQAGDYKEAESLYTQAIQKDPNNPHLFTNRAFTRLKLASYDPCITDCLTSISLSPDNMKAYHHLAAAQLALHHPNEALSSALTAYDLCLASNNAGSAANISALVLQAKKEKWEGRERERLRRRSGMLTELEDGLREIAEREVRGVWEGVGRGEVRAEEAREEEAEVRDRARRKVEELYRIFAVADPANMQRRQVPDYLIDNISFAIMHDPVITPNGQSYDRATIYEHLRRSETDPLTREPLRREDLRPNLALKQACEEFLEENGWAVDW
;
A
#
# COMPACT_ATOMS: atom_id res chain seq x y z
N MET A 1 23.37 30.57 22.34
CA MET A 1 22.49 30.45 21.15
C MET A 1 21.67 29.16 21.23
N ALA A 2 22.31 28.01 21.49
CA ALA A 2 21.65 26.72 21.71
C ALA A 2 20.55 26.74 22.79
N ASP A 3 20.77 27.39 23.93
CA ASP A 3 19.78 27.44 25.03
C ASP A 3 18.43 28.06 24.60
N LYS A 4 18.47 29.07 23.71
CA LYS A 4 17.24 29.68 23.18
C LYS A 4 16.51 28.75 22.22
N ALA A 5 17.23 27.96 21.43
CA ALA A 5 16.65 26.95 20.54
C ALA A 5 15.97 25.83 21.34
N VAL A 6 16.59 25.40 22.45
CA VAL A 6 16.02 24.39 23.35
C VAL A 6 14.73 24.89 23.99
N ALA A 7 14.70 26.13 24.51
CA ALA A 7 13.50 26.71 25.10
C ALA A 7 12.35 26.81 24.09
N LEU A 8 12.63 27.27 22.86
CA LEU A 8 11.64 27.34 21.77
C LEU A 8 11.12 25.96 21.38
N LYS A 9 12.00 24.95 21.31
CA LYS A 9 11.62 23.56 21.07
C LYS A 9 10.68 23.03 22.15
N GLU A 10 10.99 23.28 23.41
CA GLU A 10 10.16 22.83 24.54
C GLU A 10 8.80 23.52 24.55
N GLU A 11 8.74 24.81 24.26
CA GLU A 11 7.46 25.52 24.12
C GLU A 11 6.66 25.01 22.92
N GLY A 12 7.33 24.74 21.79
CA GLY A 12 6.73 24.07 20.63
C GLY A 12 6.14 22.70 20.98
N ASN A 13 6.85 21.90 21.79
CA ASN A 13 6.36 20.61 22.27
C ASN A 13 5.09 20.76 23.12
N LYS A 14 5.02 21.78 23.99
CA LYS A 14 3.81 22.05 24.80
C LYS A 14 2.63 22.42 23.93
N ARG A 15 2.83 23.32 22.94
CA ARG A 15 1.79 23.68 21.96
C ARG A 15 1.33 22.49 21.13
N PHE A 16 2.27 21.65 20.72
CA PHE A 16 1.97 20.41 20.01
C PHE A 16 1.09 19.48 20.87
N GLN A 17 1.44 19.30 22.14
CA GLN A 17 0.64 18.48 23.08
C GLN A 17 -0.74 19.08 23.36
N ALA A 18 -0.87 20.41 23.35
CA ALA A 18 -2.14 21.12 23.46
C ALA A 18 -3.01 21.05 22.19
N GLY A 19 -2.50 20.51 21.08
CA GLY A 19 -3.20 20.48 19.78
C GLY A 19 -3.06 21.76 18.95
N ASP A 20 -2.33 22.76 19.44
CA ASP A 20 -2.04 24.02 18.74
C ASP A 20 -0.92 23.82 17.70
N TYR A 21 -1.18 23.03 16.66
CA TYR A 21 -0.15 22.64 15.69
C TYR A 21 0.42 23.83 14.88
N LYS A 22 -0.39 24.84 14.58
CA LYS A 22 0.09 26.05 13.87
C LYS A 22 1.12 26.84 14.70
N GLU A 23 0.84 27.00 15.98
CA GLU A 23 1.73 27.72 16.89
C GLU A 23 3.00 26.89 17.15
N ALA A 24 2.86 25.57 17.29
CA ALA A 24 4.00 24.66 17.38
C ALA A 24 4.92 24.75 16.15
N GLU A 25 4.36 24.79 14.94
CA GLU A 25 5.15 24.95 13.71
C GLU A 25 5.93 26.27 13.69
N SER A 26 5.31 27.37 14.11
CA SER A 26 5.96 28.67 14.25
C SER A 26 7.13 28.61 15.23
N LEU A 27 6.92 28.02 16.41
CA LEU A 27 7.94 27.87 17.45
C LEU A 27 9.11 26.97 16.99
N TYR A 28 8.84 25.85 16.33
CA TYR A 28 9.90 25.02 15.75
C TYR A 28 10.66 25.75 14.65
N THR A 29 9.99 26.55 13.82
CA THR A 29 10.65 27.36 12.79
C THR A 29 11.59 28.39 13.41
N GLN A 30 11.17 29.06 14.48
CA GLN A 30 12.04 29.96 15.24
C GLN A 30 13.21 29.19 15.88
N ALA A 31 12.98 27.98 16.41
CA ALA A 31 14.04 27.14 16.97
C ALA A 31 15.09 26.77 15.90
N ILE A 32 14.66 26.39 14.69
CA ILE A 32 15.53 26.06 13.56
C ILE A 32 16.39 27.26 13.14
N GLN A 33 15.84 28.48 13.16
CA GLN A 33 16.63 29.69 12.90
C GLN A 33 17.73 29.92 13.94
N LYS A 34 17.59 29.40 15.16
CA LYS A 34 18.60 29.50 16.22
C LYS A 34 19.60 28.35 16.20
N ASP A 35 19.19 27.18 15.72
CA ASP A 35 20.00 25.97 15.65
C ASP A 35 19.66 25.15 14.38
N PRO A 36 20.16 25.55 13.21
CA PRO A 36 19.80 24.92 11.93
C PRO A 36 20.45 23.55 11.70
N ASN A 37 21.39 23.13 12.55
CA ASN A 37 22.09 21.85 12.41
C ASN A 37 21.48 20.74 13.28
N ASN A 38 20.35 21.01 13.93
CA ASN A 38 19.70 20.06 14.83
C ASN A 38 18.60 19.27 14.11
N PRO A 39 18.83 17.98 13.79
CA PRO A 39 17.87 17.15 13.04
C PRO A 39 16.53 16.99 13.76
N HIS A 40 16.52 16.99 15.10
CA HIS A 40 15.30 16.80 15.87
C HIS A 40 14.30 17.95 15.72
N LEU A 41 14.77 19.18 15.46
CA LEU A 41 13.88 20.32 15.22
C LEU A 41 13.12 20.16 13.91
N PHE A 42 13.79 19.70 12.85
CA PHE A 42 13.16 19.36 11.59
C PHE A 42 12.19 18.18 11.75
N THR A 43 12.57 17.14 12.49
CA THR A 43 11.68 15.99 12.74
C THR A 43 10.40 16.42 13.48
N ASN A 44 10.52 17.27 14.51
CA ASN A 44 9.36 17.75 15.27
C ASN A 44 8.45 18.65 14.42
N ARG A 45 9.04 19.51 13.58
CA ARG A 45 8.28 20.34 12.65
C ARG A 45 7.61 19.50 11.57
N ALA A 46 8.30 18.49 11.02
CA ALA A 46 7.74 17.53 10.07
C ALA A 46 6.51 16.83 10.68
N PHE A 47 6.61 16.31 11.91
CA PHE A 47 5.48 15.67 12.57
C PHE A 47 4.30 16.63 12.79
N THR A 48 4.58 17.89 13.11
CA THR A 48 3.57 18.95 13.23
C THR A 48 2.87 19.21 11.90
N ARG A 49 3.64 19.29 10.81
CA ARG A 49 3.12 19.44 9.44
C ARG A 49 2.29 18.25 8.99
N LEU A 50 2.67 17.05 9.39
CA LEU A 50 1.90 15.84 9.15
C LEU A 50 0.52 15.91 9.83
N LYS A 51 0.45 16.44 11.07
CA LYS A 51 -0.84 16.70 11.76
C LYS A 51 -1.67 17.80 11.09
N LEU A 52 -1.03 18.74 10.41
CA LEU A 52 -1.66 19.79 9.61
C LEU A 52 -1.98 19.35 8.16
N ALA A 53 -1.79 18.07 7.82
CA ALA A 53 -1.92 17.55 6.44
C ALA A 53 -1.08 18.32 5.40
N SER A 54 0.02 18.95 5.84
CA SER A 54 0.96 19.67 5.00
C SER A 54 2.10 18.73 4.58
N TYR A 55 1.83 17.88 3.60
CA TYR A 55 2.69 16.74 3.26
C TYR A 55 3.99 17.14 2.54
N ASP A 56 3.97 17.99 1.52
CA ASP A 56 5.21 18.40 0.82
C ASP A 56 6.22 19.13 1.75
N PRO A 57 5.79 20.07 2.61
CA PRO A 57 6.69 20.68 3.60
C PRO A 57 7.17 19.67 4.66
N CYS A 58 6.35 18.68 5.01
CA CYS A 58 6.75 17.58 5.90
C CYS A 58 7.88 16.74 5.27
N ILE A 59 7.73 16.35 4.00
CA ILE A 59 8.74 15.58 3.27
C ILE A 59 10.06 16.35 3.24
N THR A 60 10.01 17.66 2.94
CA THR A 60 11.22 18.50 2.90
C THR A 60 11.93 18.53 4.26
N ASP A 61 11.20 18.69 5.36
CA ASP A 61 11.78 18.66 6.70
C ASP A 61 12.36 17.28 7.05
N CYS A 62 11.66 16.19 6.69
CA CYS A 62 12.15 14.84 6.89
C CYS A 62 13.47 14.61 6.15
N LEU A 63 13.53 14.96 4.86
CA LEU A 63 14.75 14.82 4.05
C LEU A 63 15.90 15.65 4.61
N THR A 64 15.61 16.88 5.08
CA THR A 64 16.63 17.72 5.73
C THR A 64 17.12 17.07 7.02
N SER A 65 16.22 16.55 7.86
CA SER A 65 16.59 15.82 9.08
C SER A 65 17.44 14.58 8.78
N ILE A 66 17.12 13.82 7.74
CA ILE A 66 17.85 12.62 7.31
C ILE A 66 19.25 13.00 6.81
N SER A 67 19.37 14.12 6.08
CA SER A 67 20.69 14.61 5.62
C SER A 67 21.63 14.99 6.77
N LEU A 68 21.06 15.44 7.90
CA LEU A 68 21.81 15.78 9.11
C LEU A 68 22.08 14.57 10.01
N SER A 69 21.14 13.61 10.06
CA SER A 69 21.21 12.39 10.88
C SER A 69 20.53 11.24 10.14
N PRO A 70 21.32 10.43 9.40
CA PRO A 70 20.82 9.29 8.62
C PRO A 70 20.24 8.15 9.47
N ASP A 71 20.48 8.14 10.77
CA ASP A 71 20.00 7.17 11.75
C ASP A 71 18.68 7.60 12.43
N ASN A 72 18.09 8.73 12.03
CA ASN A 72 16.87 9.24 12.62
C ASN A 72 15.62 8.47 12.13
N MET A 73 15.32 7.36 12.82
CA MET A 73 14.15 6.51 12.57
C MET A 73 12.84 7.30 12.45
N LYS A 74 12.61 8.31 13.30
CA LYS A 74 11.36 9.07 13.30
C LYS A 74 11.19 9.89 12.03
N ALA A 75 12.28 10.42 11.48
CA ALA A 75 12.25 11.16 10.22
C ALA A 75 11.81 10.26 9.06
N TYR A 76 12.34 9.04 8.98
CA TYR A 76 11.91 8.04 7.99
C TYR A 76 10.45 7.60 8.17
N HIS A 77 10.01 7.39 9.41
CA HIS A 77 8.62 7.04 9.69
C HIS A 77 7.64 8.15 9.26
N HIS A 78 7.95 9.41 9.58
CA HIS A 78 7.12 10.54 9.14
C HIS A 78 7.18 10.77 7.63
N LEU A 79 8.35 10.52 7.01
CA LEU A 79 8.53 10.59 5.56
C LEU A 79 7.62 9.58 4.85
N ALA A 80 7.66 8.31 5.29
CA ALA A 80 6.81 7.25 4.75
C ALA A 80 5.32 7.57 4.87
N ALA A 81 4.89 8.06 6.04
CA ALA A 81 3.50 8.44 6.26
C ALA A 81 3.05 9.62 5.38
N ALA A 82 3.91 10.63 5.18
CA ALA A 82 3.61 11.73 4.26
C ALA A 82 3.58 11.28 2.79
N GLN A 83 4.46 10.37 2.39
CA GLN A 83 4.49 9.78 1.04
C GLN A 83 3.24 8.96 0.75
N LEU A 84 2.73 8.16 1.70
CA LEU A 84 1.44 7.47 1.53
C LEU A 84 0.28 8.45 1.38
N ALA A 85 0.26 9.52 2.18
CA ALA A 85 -0.79 10.53 2.08
C ALA A 85 -0.79 11.26 0.72
N LEU A 86 0.33 11.27 0.00
CA LEU A 86 0.47 11.78 -1.36
C LEU A 86 0.32 10.70 -2.45
N HIS A 87 -0.05 9.46 -2.09
CA HIS A 87 -0.16 8.32 -3.00
C HIS A 87 1.15 7.96 -3.72
N HIS A 88 2.27 8.05 -3.01
CA HIS A 88 3.61 7.61 -3.45
C HIS A 88 4.02 6.31 -2.69
N PRO A 89 3.36 5.17 -2.93
CA PRO A 89 3.51 3.97 -2.10
C PRO A 89 4.88 3.27 -2.27
N ASN A 90 5.58 3.47 -3.39
CA ASN A 90 6.90 2.86 -3.61
C ASN A 90 7.96 3.54 -2.73
N GLU A 91 7.99 4.87 -2.76
CA GLU A 91 8.87 5.68 -1.92
C GLU A 91 8.53 5.51 -0.43
N ALA A 92 7.22 5.45 -0.11
CA ALA A 92 6.75 5.20 1.24
C ALA A 92 7.21 3.83 1.77
N LEU A 93 7.10 2.78 0.97
CA LEU A 93 7.55 1.44 1.35
C LEU A 93 9.04 1.42 1.66
N SER A 94 9.86 2.04 0.81
CA SER A 94 11.31 2.14 1.04
C SER A 94 11.60 2.88 2.35
N SER A 95 10.98 4.03 2.57
CA SER A 95 11.17 4.83 3.79
C SER A 95 10.68 4.09 5.05
N ALA A 96 9.55 3.37 4.96
CA ALA A 96 8.98 2.61 6.07
C ALA A 96 9.87 1.43 6.47
N LEU A 97 10.44 0.70 5.49
CA LEU A 97 11.39 -0.38 5.74
C LEU A 97 12.65 0.14 6.42
N THR A 98 13.22 1.27 5.95
CA THR A 98 14.38 1.88 6.62
C THR A 98 14.05 2.32 8.06
N ALA A 99 12.86 2.90 8.30
CA ALA A 99 12.42 3.21 9.65
C ALA A 99 12.32 1.96 10.53
N TYR A 100 11.83 0.85 9.97
CA TYR A 100 11.66 -0.42 10.67
C TYR A 100 13.01 -1.01 11.07
N ASP A 101 13.97 -1.06 10.14
CA ASP A 101 15.31 -1.57 10.38
C ASP A 101 16.04 -0.76 11.48
N LEU A 102 15.95 0.58 11.43
CA LEU A 102 16.50 1.46 12.47
C LEU A 102 15.78 1.27 13.82
N CYS A 103 14.48 1.00 13.81
CA CYS A 103 13.71 0.72 15.02
C CYS A 103 14.16 -0.58 15.70
N LEU A 104 14.44 -1.63 14.92
CA LEU A 104 14.97 -2.90 15.42
C LEU A 104 16.39 -2.73 15.95
N ALA A 105 17.25 -1.98 15.25
CA ALA A 105 18.62 -1.72 15.67
C ALA A 105 18.71 -0.92 16.99
N SER A 106 17.78 0.02 17.20
CA SER A 106 17.75 0.87 18.40
C SER A 106 17.05 0.24 19.62
N ASN A 107 16.65 -1.05 19.52
CA ASN A 107 15.87 -1.78 20.54
C ASN A 107 14.59 -1.04 21.00
N ASN A 108 14.07 -0.10 20.19
CA ASN A 108 12.85 0.64 20.46
C ASN A 108 11.62 -0.16 20.04
N ALA A 109 11.45 -1.34 20.64
CA ALA A 109 10.38 -2.26 20.24
C ALA A 109 8.96 -1.68 20.38
N GLY A 110 8.77 -0.57 21.11
CA GLY A 110 7.45 0.05 21.30
C GLY A 110 6.92 0.74 20.06
N SER A 111 7.80 1.10 19.12
CA SER A 111 7.40 1.72 17.84
C SER A 111 7.34 0.71 16.68
N ALA A 112 7.86 -0.51 16.88
CA ALA A 112 8.00 -1.50 15.83
C ALA A 112 6.65 -1.93 15.24
N ALA A 113 5.61 -2.12 16.07
CA ALA A 113 4.28 -2.49 15.61
C ALA A 113 3.65 -1.41 14.71
N ASN A 114 3.79 -0.14 15.10
CA ASN A 114 3.27 0.99 14.31
C ASN A 114 4.01 1.13 12.97
N ILE A 115 5.32 0.91 12.94
CA ILE A 115 6.10 0.96 11.71
C ILE A 115 5.81 -0.26 10.82
N SER A 116 5.64 -1.45 11.41
CA SER A 116 5.24 -2.66 10.68
C SER A 116 3.89 -2.47 10.00
N ALA A 117 2.92 -1.89 10.70
CA ALA A 117 1.62 -1.52 10.12
C ALA A 117 1.77 -0.53 8.94
N LEU A 118 2.69 0.44 9.05
CA LEU A 118 2.98 1.38 7.96
C LEU A 118 3.59 0.68 6.74
N VAL A 119 4.47 -0.30 6.94
CA VAL A 119 5.02 -1.13 5.85
C VAL A 119 3.91 -1.93 5.16
N LEU A 120 3.04 -2.59 5.93
CA LEU A 120 1.91 -3.34 5.38
C LEU A 120 0.97 -2.43 4.59
N GLN A 121 0.64 -1.24 5.12
CA GLN A 121 -0.18 -0.26 4.42
C GLN A 121 0.46 0.18 3.08
N ALA A 122 1.78 0.40 3.05
CA ALA A 122 2.48 0.75 1.82
C ALA A 122 2.48 -0.39 0.79
N LYS A 123 2.65 -1.64 1.23
CA LYS A 123 2.52 -2.83 0.36
C LYS A 123 1.12 -2.94 -0.23
N LYS A 124 0.08 -2.73 0.59
CA LYS A 124 -1.33 -2.71 0.17
C LYS A 124 -1.58 -1.65 -0.90
N GLU A 125 -1.23 -0.39 -0.64
CA GLU A 125 -1.48 0.69 -1.61
C GLU A 125 -0.72 0.49 -2.93
N LYS A 126 0.51 -0.06 -2.87
CA LYS A 126 1.27 -0.44 -4.07
C LYS A 126 0.53 -1.52 -4.88
N TRP A 127 -0.05 -2.51 -4.21
CA TRP A 127 -0.87 -3.53 -4.86
C TRP A 127 -2.17 -2.95 -5.43
N GLU A 128 -2.89 -2.14 -4.65
CA GLU A 128 -4.14 -1.48 -5.08
C GLU A 128 -3.92 -0.58 -6.31
N GLY A 129 -2.78 0.10 -6.39
CA GLY A 129 -2.40 0.88 -7.56
C GLY A 129 -2.27 0.03 -8.81
N ARG A 130 -1.53 -1.09 -8.73
CA ARG A 130 -1.39 -2.05 -9.84
C ARG A 130 -2.73 -2.68 -10.21
N GLU A 131 -3.54 -3.03 -9.22
CA GLU A 131 -4.83 -3.66 -9.43
C GLU A 131 -5.84 -2.72 -10.08
N ARG A 132 -5.86 -1.45 -9.65
CA ARG A 132 -6.66 -0.40 -10.28
C ARG A 132 -6.28 -0.21 -11.75
N GLU A 133 -4.99 -0.24 -12.06
CA GLU A 133 -4.52 -0.13 -13.44
C GLU A 133 -4.90 -1.37 -14.27
N ARG A 134 -4.75 -2.58 -13.71
CA ARG A 134 -5.20 -3.84 -14.33
C ARG A 134 -6.68 -3.79 -14.69
N LEU A 135 -7.53 -3.37 -13.76
CA LEU A 135 -8.97 -3.22 -13.97
C LEU A 135 -9.31 -2.17 -15.03
N ARG A 136 -8.62 -1.02 -15.01
CA ARG A 136 -8.79 0.03 -16.04
C ARG A 136 -8.43 -0.46 -17.43
N ARG A 137 -7.26 -1.10 -17.60
CA ARG A 137 -6.82 -1.66 -18.88
C ARG A 137 -7.81 -2.69 -19.40
N ARG A 138 -8.31 -3.57 -18.52
CA ARG A 138 -9.32 -4.58 -18.88
C ARG A 138 -10.63 -3.93 -19.34
N SER A 139 -11.11 -2.92 -18.63
CA SER A 139 -12.32 -2.17 -19.02
C SER A 139 -12.16 -1.47 -20.36
N GLY A 140 -11.00 -0.86 -20.62
CA GLY A 140 -10.68 -0.24 -21.91
C GLY A 140 -10.69 -1.27 -23.04
N MET A 141 -9.99 -2.39 -22.87
CA MET A 141 -9.93 -3.47 -23.85
C MET A 141 -11.31 -4.06 -24.18
N LEU A 142 -12.18 -4.25 -23.18
CA LEU A 142 -13.55 -4.71 -23.41
C LEU A 142 -14.34 -3.75 -24.31
N THR A 143 -14.20 -2.45 -24.06
CA THR A 143 -14.87 -1.40 -24.85
C THR A 143 -14.36 -1.38 -26.29
N GLU A 144 -13.04 -1.41 -26.48
CA GLU A 144 -12.41 -1.44 -27.81
C GLU A 144 -12.83 -2.67 -28.63
N LEU A 145 -12.92 -3.85 -27.98
CA LEU A 145 -13.36 -5.08 -28.63
C LEU A 145 -14.85 -5.06 -28.99
N GLU A 146 -15.69 -4.50 -28.13
CA GLU A 146 -17.12 -4.34 -28.39
C GLU A 146 -17.37 -3.41 -29.58
N ASP A 147 -16.70 -2.26 -29.62
CA ASP A 147 -16.80 -1.29 -30.70
C ASP A 147 -16.29 -1.87 -32.03
N GLY A 148 -15.15 -2.57 -32.00
CA GLY A 148 -14.61 -3.24 -33.19
C GLY A 148 -15.55 -4.31 -33.76
N LEU A 149 -16.22 -5.10 -32.91
CA LEU A 149 -17.21 -6.08 -33.36
C LEU A 149 -18.44 -5.41 -34.01
N ARG A 150 -18.88 -4.26 -33.49
CA ARG A 150 -19.97 -3.47 -34.07
C ARG A 150 -19.58 -2.86 -35.41
N GLU A 151 -18.40 -2.27 -35.51
CA GLU A 151 -17.91 -1.68 -36.76
C GLU A 151 -17.76 -2.72 -37.89
N ILE A 152 -17.28 -3.92 -37.55
CA ILE A 152 -17.20 -5.04 -38.51
C ILE A 152 -18.60 -5.40 -39.00
N ALA A 153 -19.56 -5.57 -38.10
CA ALA A 153 -20.94 -5.90 -38.46
C ALA A 153 -21.57 -4.82 -39.34
N GLU A 154 -21.37 -3.54 -39.01
CA GLU A 154 -21.87 -2.44 -39.82
C GLU A 154 -21.23 -2.40 -41.21
N ARG A 155 -19.94 -2.73 -41.34
CA ARG A 155 -19.26 -2.80 -42.64
C ARG A 155 -19.82 -3.94 -43.50
N GLU A 156 -20.07 -5.10 -42.90
CA GLU A 156 -20.72 -6.23 -43.59
C GLU A 156 -22.13 -5.85 -44.05
N VAL A 157 -22.96 -5.27 -43.16
CA VAL A 157 -24.30 -4.79 -43.50
C VAL A 157 -24.26 -3.75 -44.63
N ARG A 158 -23.32 -2.79 -44.59
CA ARG A 158 -23.14 -1.83 -45.70
C ARG A 158 -22.84 -2.54 -47.02
N GLY A 159 -21.95 -3.53 -47.02
CA GLY A 159 -21.62 -4.31 -48.22
C GLY A 159 -22.83 -5.04 -48.81
N VAL A 160 -23.68 -5.64 -47.96
CA VAL A 160 -24.94 -6.28 -48.37
C VAL A 160 -25.86 -5.26 -49.06
N TRP A 161 -26.08 -4.10 -48.45
CA TRP A 161 -26.95 -3.06 -49.00
C TRP A 161 -26.39 -2.39 -50.26
N GLU A 162 -25.07 -2.30 -50.41
CA GLU A 162 -24.44 -1.87 -51.66
C GLU A 162 -24.73 -2.86 -52.81
N GLY A 163 -24.79 -4.17 -52.53
CA GLY A 163 -25.18 -5.20 -53.49
C GLY A 163 -26.63 -5.02 -53.98
N VAL A 164 -27.54 -4.62 -53.10
CA VAL A 164 -28.91 -4.24 -53.47
C VAL A 164 -28.91 -3.02 -54.40
N GLY A 165 -28.08 -2.00 -54.09
CA GLY A 165 -27.93 -0.82 -54.93
C GLY A 165 -27.40 -1.11 -56.34
N ARG A 166 -26.58 -2.16 -56.49
CA ARG A 166 -26.08 -2.66 -57.78
C ARG A 166 -27.05 -3.60 -58.51
N GLY A 167 -28.16 -3.99 -57.88
CA GLY A 167 -29.12 -4.95 -58.42
C GLY A 167 -28.67 -6.42 -58.38
N GLU A 168 -27.63 -6.72 -57.60
CA GLU A 168 -27.05 -8.07 -57.46
C GLU A 168 -27.85 -8.94 -56.46
N VAL A 169 -28.49 -8.30 -55.47
CA VAL A 169 -29.22 -8.95 -54.38
C VAL A 169 -30.60 -8.32 -54.22
N ARG A 170 -31.63 -9.14 -53.93
CA ARG A 170 -32.99 -8.61 -53.67
C ARG A 170 -33.06 -7.97 -52.29
N ALA A 171 -33.89 -6.93 -52.14
CA ALA A 171 -34.04 -6.24 -50.86
C ALA A 171 -34.56 -7.14 -49.71
N GLU A 172 -35.30 -8.20 -50.03
CA GLU A 172 -35.80 -9.17 -49.05
C GLU A 172 -34.67 -10.08 -48.55
N GLU A 173 -33.85 -10.62 -49.48
CA GLU A 173 -32.65 -11.41 -49.19
C GLU A 173 -31.62 -10.60 -48.38
N ALA A 174 -31.41 -9.32 -48.74
CA ALA A 174 -30.51 -8.43 -48.00
C ALA A 174 -30.96 -8.14 -46.56
N ARG A 175 -32.27 -8.11 -46.29
CA ARG A 175 -32.79 -7.93 -44.92
C ARG A 175 -32.56 -9.17 -44.06
N GLU A 176 -32.70 -10.36 -44.64
CA GLU A 176 -32.38 -11.61 -43.98
C GLU A 176 -30.88 -11.69 -43.66
N GLU A 177 -30.02 -11.35 -44.62
CA GLU A 177 -28.58 -11.34 -44.44
C GLU A 177 -28.13 -10.28 -43.40
N GLU A 178 -28.70 -9.07 -43.42
CA GLU A 178 -28.47 -8.07 -42.38
C GLU A 178 -28.85 -8.60 -40.98
N ALA A 179 -30.00 -9.26 -40.86
CA ALA A 179 -30.44 -9.83 -39.59
C ALA A 179 -29.46 -10.90 -39.09
N GLU A 180 -28.96 -11.76 -39.97
CA GLU A 180 -27.95 -12.76 -39.65
C GLU A 180 -26.61 -12.15 -39.21
N VAL A 181 -26.13 -11.13 -39.91
CA VAL A 181 -24.89 -10.41 -39.57
C VAL A 181 -25.02 -9.78 -38.18
N ARG A 182 -26.13 -9.09 -37.91
CA ARG A 182 -26.39 -8.45 -36.61
C ARG A 182 -26.51 -9.48 -35.48
N ASP A 183 -27.22 -10.59 -35.70
CA ASP A 183 -27.35 -11.64 -34.68
C ASP A 183 -26.01 -12.34 -34.38
N ARG A 184 -25.20 -12.59 -35.41
CA ARG A 184 -23.84 -13.12 -35.25
C ARG A 184 -22.94 -12.18 -34.45
N ALA A 185 -23.00 -10.87 -34.73
CA ALA A 185 -22.25 -9.86 -33.99
C ALA A 185 -22.71 -9.78 -32.52
N ARG A 186 -24.03 -9.82 -32.29
CA ARG A 186 -24.61 -9.87 -30.95
C ARG A 186 -24.11 -11.08 -30.15
N ARG A 187 -24.13 -12.28 -30.74
CA ARG A 187 -23.62 -13.50 -30.09
C ARG A 187 -22.14 -13.40 -29.72
N LYS A 188 -21.31 -12.82 -30.59
CA LYS A 188 -19.88 -12.57 -30.30
C LYS A 188 -19.68 -11.58 -29.15
N VAL A 189 -20.49 -10.52 -29.08
CA VAL A 189 -20.46 -9.57 -27.96
C VAL A 189 -20.88 -10.25 -26.65
N GLU A 190 -21.94 -11.06 -26.66
CA GLU A 190 -22.37 -11.82 -25.48
C GLU A 190 -21.27 -12.81 -25.01
N GLU A 191 -20.57 -13.45 -25.93
CA GLU A 191 -19.42 -14.32 -25.62
C GLU A 191 -18.25 -13.54 -25.03
N LEU A 192 -17.93 -12.37 -25.59
CA LEU A 192 -16.90 -11.46 -25.07
C LEU A 192 -17.18 -11.09 -23.61
N TYR A 193 -18.42 -10.71 -23.28
CA TYR A 193 -18.81 -10.43 -21.89
C TYR A 193 -18.63 -11.64 -20.97
N ARG A 194 -18.97 -12.86 -21.41
CA ARG A 194 -18.75 -14.08 -20.62
C ARG A 194 -17.26 -14.34 -20.38
N ILE A 195 -16.42 -14.17 -21.40
CA ILE A 195 -14.97 -14.37 -21.27
C ILE A 195 -14.39 -13.39 -20.25
N PHE A 196 -14.75 -12.10 -20.33
CA PHE A 196 -14.27 -11.09 -19.38
C PHE A 196 -14.82 -11.32 -17.96
N ALA A 197 -16.04 -11.82 -17.82
CA ALA A 197 -16.61 -12.20 -16.53
C ALA A 197 -15.88 -13.42 -15.91
N VAL A 198 -15.59 -14.45 -16.70
CA VAL A 198 -14.83 -15.63 -16.25
C VAL A 198 -13.37 -15.27 -15.97
N ALA A 199 -12.78 -14.34 -16.72
CA ALA A 199 -11.44 -13.82 -16.50
C ALA A 199 -11.31 -12.92 -15.26
N ASP A 200 -12.39 -12.76 -14.49
CA ASP A 200 -12.36 -12.17 -13.15
C ASP A 200 -12.74 -13.15 -12.02
N PRO A 201 -12.08 -14.33 -11.89
CA PRO A 201 -12.41 -15.28 -10.82
C PRO A 201 -12.18 -14.72 -9.42
N ALA A 202 -11.29 -13.73 -9.29
CA ALA A 202 -10.95 -13.08 -8.02
C ALA A 202 -12.14 -12.32 -7.40
N ASN A 203 -13.14 -11.91 -8.19
CA ASN A 203 -14.39 -11.34 -7.68
C ASN A 203 -15.39 -12.41 -7.20
N MET A 204 -15.15 -13.69 -7.49
CA MET A 204 -16.03 -14.81 -7.12
C MET A 204 -15.42 -15.76 -6.07
N GLN A 205 -14.11 -15.71 -5.84
CA GLN A 205 -13.46 -16.54 -4.82
C GLN A 205 -13.51 -15.91 -3.44
N ARG A 206 -13.75 -16.74 -2.42
CA ARG A 206 -13.66 -16.32 -1.03
C ARG A 206 -12.22 -15.93 -0.73
N ARG A 207 -12.00 -14.64 -0.43
CA ARG A 207 -10.74 -14.13 0.11
C ARG A 207 -10.42 -14.88 1.40
N GLN A 208 -9.29 -15.58 1.43
CA GLN A 208 -8.79 -16.28 2.60
C GLN A 208 -7.27 -16.18 2.63
N VAL A 209 -6.74 -15.74 3.77
CA VAL A 209 -5.30 -15.80 4.02
C VAL A 209 -4.98 -17.17 4.60
N PRO A 210 -3.99 -17.90 4.07
CA PRO A 210 -3.56 -19.16 4.66
C PRO A 210 -3.14 -18.99 6.12
N ASP A 211 -3.66 -19.84 7.00
CA ASP A 211 -3.47 -19.72 8.46
C ASP A 211 -1.99 -19.65 8.88
N TYR A 212 -1.09 -20.33 8.16
CA TYR A 212 0.34 -20.33 8.44
C TYR A 212 1.05 -18.99 8.16
N LEU A 213 0.42 -18.06 7.45
CA LEU A 213 0.91 -16.70 7.21
C LEU A 213 0.41 -15.70 8.27
N ILE A 214 -0.55 -16.11 9.11
CA ILE A 214 -1.20 -15.27 10.10
C ILE A 214 -0.44 -15.32 11.42
N ASP A 215 -0.18 -14.16 12.00
CA ASP A 215 0.41 -14.04 13.32
C ASP A 215 -0.60 -14.41 14.41
N ASN A 216 -0.21 -15.31 15.32
CA ASN A 216 -1.09 -15.76 16.41
C ASN A 216 -1.37 -14.69 17.49
N ILE A 217 -0.62 -13.58 17.49
CA ILE A 217 -0.82 -12.47 18.43
C ILE A 217 -1.74 -11.40 17.83
N SER A 218 -1.39 -10.90 16.65
CA SER A 218 -2.14 -9.82 15.99
C SER A 218 -3.30 -10.29 15.13
N PHE A 219 -3.35 -11.58 14.76
CA PHE A 219 -4.28 -12.16 13.79
C PHE A 219 -4.20 -11.52 12.39
N ALA A 220 -3.14 -10.75 12.11
CA ALA A 220 -2.84 -10.18 10.81
C ALA A 220 -1.77 -10.99 10.08
N ILE A 221 -1.66 -10.80 8.77
CA ILE A 221 -0.56 -11.38 8.00
C ILE A 221 0.81 -10.88 8.51
N MET A 222 1.75 -11.80 8.68
CA MET A 222 3.10 -11.49 9.17
C MET A 222 3.87 -10.65 8.15
N HIS A 223 4.49 -9.56 8.61
CA HIS A 223 5.43 -8.79 7.80
C HIS A 223 6.86 -9.34 7.94
N ASP A 224 7.27 -9.65 9.17
CA ASP A 224 8.64 -10.02 9.51
C ASP A 224 8.62 -11.18 10.51
N PRO A 225 8.33 -12.40 10.03
CA PRO A 225 8.16 -13.55 10.89
C PRO A 225 9.48 -13.97 11.56
N VAL A 226 9.39 -14.29 12.84
CA VAL A 226 10.45 -14.92 13.64
C VAL A 226 9.93 -16.23 14.22
N ILE A 227 10.84 -17.21 14.29
CA ILE A 227 10.55 -18.54 14.82
C ILE A 227 11.18 -18.70 16.21
N THR A 228 10.42 -19.33 17.10
CA THR A 228 10.84 -19.75 18.44
C THR A 228 11.58 -21.10 18.38
N PRO A 229 12.30 -21.49 19.45
CA PRO A 229 12.96 -22.81 19.51
C PRO A 229 12.02 -24.01 19.37
N ASN A 230 10.74 -23.86 19.74
CA ASN A 230 9.72 -24.91 19.62
C ASN A 230 9.04 -24.93 18.23
N GLY A 231 9.45 -24.06 17.30
CA GLY A 231 8.99 -24.03 15.92
C GLY A 231 7.78 -23.15 15.64
N GLN A 232 7.27 -22.41 16.63
CA GLN A 232 6.17 -21.45 16.43
C GLN A 232 6.69 -20.17 15.78
N SER A 233 5.93 -19.62 14.84
CA SER A 233 6.25 -18.34 14.19
C SER A 233 5.29 -17.25 14.63
N TYR A 234 5.84 -16.06 14.83
CA TYR A 234 5.12 -14.84 15.19
C TYR A 234 5.67 -13.67 14.37
N ASP A 235 4.89 -12.61 14.19
CA ASP A 235 5.45 -11.36 13.68
C ASP A 235 6.45 -10.78 14.70
N ARG A 236 7.64 -10.36 14.25
CA ARG A 236 8.69 -9.86 15.14
C ARG A 236 8.20 -8.70 16.02
N ALA A 237 7.43 -7.78 15.45
CA ALA A 237 6.99 -6.60 16.19
C ALA A 237 6.04 -6.97 17.33
N THR A 238 5.14 -7.92 17.10
CA THR A 238 4.12 -8.34 18.06
C THR A 238 4.73 -9.18 19.18
N ILE A 239 5.57 -10.16 18.85
CA ILE A 239 6.25 -10.97 19.86
C ILE A 239 7.24 -10.15 20.69
N TYR A 240 7.92 -9.15 20.11
CA TYR A 240 8.82 -8.28 20.88
C TYR A 240 8.08 -7.43 21.92
N GLU A 241 6.87 -6.99 21.62
CA GLU A 241 6.02 -6.27 22.56
C GLU A 241 5.47 -7.20 23.65
N HIS A 242 5.05 -8.41 23.29
CA HIS A 242 4.66 -9.44 24.28
C HIS A 242 5.80 -9.75 25.26
N LEU A 243 7.00 -10.00 24.73
CA LEU A 243 8.20 -10.32 25.52
C LEU A 243 8.69 -9.16 26.40
N ARG A 244 8.24 -7.92 26.15
CA ARG A 244 8.48 -6.80 27.06
C ARG A 244 7.64 -6.92 28.34
N ARG A 245 6.47 -7.55 28.25
CA ARG A 245 5.50 -7.71 29.35
C ARG A 245 5.63 -9.05 30.05
N SER A 246 6.01 -10.09 29.32
CA SER A 246 6.08 -11.47 29.81
C SER A 246 7.16 -12.26 29.07
N GLU A 247 8.15 -12.79 29.79
CA GLU A 247 9.26 -13.62 29.23
C GLU A 247 8.84 -15.07 28.97
N THR A 248 7.66 -15.28 28.39
CA THR A 248 7.15 -16.62 28.05
C THR A 248 6.56 -16.65 26.66
N ASP A 249 6.60 -17.80 25.99
CA ASP A 249 5.91 -18.04 24.72
C ASP A 249 4.38 -17.80 24.90
N PRO A 250 3.73 -16.98 24.04
CA PRO A 250 2.30 -16.71 24.14
C PRO A 250 1.41 -17.96 24.09
N LEU A 251 1.83 -18.98 23.33
CA LEU A 251 1.08 -20.20 23.11
C LEU A 251 1.46 -21.28 24.13
N THR A 252 2.75 -21.61 24.26
CA THR A 252 3.20 -22.74 25.10
C THR A 252 3.41 -22.37 26.55
N ARG A 253 3.53 -21.07 26.87
CA ARG A 253 3.88 -20.52 28.20
C ARG A 253 5.27 -20.94 28.72
N GLU A 254 6.09 -21.53 27.87
CA GLU A 254 7.48 -21.86 28.20
C GLU A 254 8.34 -20.59 28.27
N PRO A 255 9.43 -20.55 29.05
CA PRO A 255 10.35 -19.42 29.06
C PRO A 255 10.86 -19.10 27.66
N LEU A 256 10.75 -17.84 27.25
CA LEU A 256 11.17 -17.38 25.93
C LEU A 256 11.73 -15.97 26.04
N ARG A 257 12.90 -15.74 25.43
CA ARG A 257 13.56 -14.44 25.39
C ARG A 257 13.76 -13.98 23.95
N ARG A 258 14.00 -12.68 23.77
CA ARG A 258 14.26 -12.10 22.45
C ARG A 258 15.46 -12.72 21.74
N GLU A 259 16.46 -13.13 22.53
CA GLU A 259 17.69 -13.78 22.07
C GLU A 259 17.47 -15.20 21.55
N ASP A 260 16.34 -15.84 21.88
CA ASP A 260 15.99 -17.18 21.40
C ASP A 260 15.34 -17.14 20.02
N LEU A 261 14.79 -15.99 19.63
CA LEU A 261 14.09 -15.82 18.35
C LEU A 261 15.06 -15.82 17.18
N ARG A 262 14.67 -16.49 16.09
CA ARG A 262 15.44 -16.53 14.83
C ARG A 262 14.57 -16.00 13.69
N PRO A 263 15.12 -15.22 12.73
CA PRO A 263 14.36 -14.83 11.54
C PRO A 263 13.88 -16.07 10.76
N ASN A 264 12.60 -16.13 10.43
CA ASN A 264 12.04 -17.19 9.60
C ASN A 264 12.02 -16.73 8.13
N LEU A 265 13.17 -16.83 7.46
CA LEU A 265 13.35 -16.28 6.10
C LEU A 265 12.42 -16.94 5.06
N ALA A 266 12.19 -18.25 5.18
CA ALA A 266 11.30 -18.97 4.27
C ALA A 266 9.84 -18.49 4.42
N LEU A 267 9.37 -18.32 5.65
CA LEU A 267 8.03 -17.80 5.90
C LEU A 267 7.90 -16.33 5.50
N LYS A 268 8.97 -15.53 5.69
CA LYS A 268 9.01 -14.14 5.24
C LYS A 268 8.83 -14.05 3.72
N GLN A 269 9.56 -14.87 2.96
CA GLN A 269 9.41 -14.94 1.51
C GLN A 269 7.98 -15.35 1.11
N ALA A 270 7.41 -16.36 1.78
CA ALA A 270 6.03 -16.78 1.52
C ALA A 270 5.00 -15.67 1.79
N CYS A 271 5.18 -14.90 2.87
CA CYS A 271 4.33 -13.74 3.17
C CYS A 271 4.48 -12.64 2.11
N GLU A 272 5.71 -12.38 1.66
CA GLU A 272 6.01 -11.38 0.63
C GLU A 272 5.39 -11.74 -0.72
N GLU A 273 5.61 -12.96 -1.21
CA GLU A 273 4.99 -13.48 -2.44
C GLU A 273 3.47 -13.42 -2.37
N PHE A 274 2.88 -13.85 -1.24
CA PHE A 274 1.44 -13.80 -1.06
C PHE A 274 0.89 -12.37 -1.11
N LEU A 275 1.55 -11.42 -0.44
CA LEU A 275 1.15 -9.99 -0.45
C LEU A 275 1.35 -9.32 -1.81
N GLU A 276 2.31 -9.76 -2.62
CA GLU A 276 2.52 -9.26 -3.97
C GLU A 276 1.35 -9.61 -4.90
N GLU A 277 0.69 -10.75 -4.67
CA GLU A 277 -0.49 -11.17 -5.42
C GLU A 277 -1.81 -10.76 -4.74
N ASN A 278 -1.80 -10.65 -3.41
CA ASN A 278 -2.98 -10.50 -2.56
C ASN A 278 -2.82 -9.34 -1.57
N GLY A 279 -2.56 -8.13 -2.04
CA GLY A 279 -2.39 -6.96 -1.15
C GLY A 279 -3.60 -6.64 -0.26
N TRP A 280 -4.79 -7.13 -0.63
CA TRP A 280 -6.00 -7.08 0.21
C TRP A 280 -5.86 -7.85 1.53
N ALA A 281 -4.91 -8.78 1.65
CA ALA A 281 -4.68 -9.58 2.84
C ALA A 281 -4.18 -8.77 4.05
N VAL A 282 -3.74 -7.52 3.83
CA VAL A 282 -3.38 -6.60 4.90
C VAL A 282 -4.58 -6.23 5.79
N ASP A 283 -5.79 -6.27 5.24
CA ASP A 283 -7.04 -5.97 5.97
C ASP A 283 -7.78 -7.22 6.47
N TRP A 284 -7.13 -8.39 6.41
CA TRP A 284 -7.73 -9.66 6.85
C TRP A 284 -7.94 -9.70 8.36
#